data_AF-A0A654BIW6-F1
#
_entry.id   AF-A0A654BIW6-F1
#
_cell.length_a   1.000
_cell.length_b   1.000
_cell.length_c   1.000
_cell.angle_alpha   90.00
_cell.angle_beta   90.00
_cell.angle_gamma   90.00
#
_symmetry.space_group_name_H-M   'P 1'
#
loop_
_entity.id
_entity.type
_entity.pdbx_description
1 polymer ?
#
loop_
_entity_poly.entity_id
_entity_poly.type
_entity_poly.pdbx_seq_one_letter_code
_entity_poly.pdbx_strand_id
1 'polypeptide(L)'
;MSILVGPNGSGKSSLLRELAAHYRHSREVTVVSNTPHDRFQGLSDVRRIAVGRVGQSPRAIVKGAVGQSVDADDSRFHQIGATLEYCGYRPRFGFRIDPDRCYGRSLDEVRYEIDSTQERRGKGIEDPSGDLARAADYLRSHDSGEFVWVETGGKAYEHSRGRDIAPVLRCERQLRSHRFIRGVRVYL
;
A
#
# COMPACT_ATOMS: atom_id res chain seq x y z
N MET A 1 -3.95 34.47 5.80
CA MET A 1 -3.16 33.47 5.04
C MET A 1 -1.80 34.09 4.79
N SER A 2 -0.73 33.43 5.21
CA SER A 2 0.64 33.95 5.06
C SER A 2 1.41 33.03 4.13
N ILE A 3 2.10 33.59 3.14
CA ILE A 3 2.84 32.85 2.11
C ILE A 3 4.31 33.25 2.22
N LEU A 4 5.20 32.25 2.31
CA LEU A 4 6.65 32.44 2.34
C LEU A 4 7.24 32.01 0.99
N VAL A 5 7.78 32.96 0.22
CA VAL A 5 8.36 32.74 -1.12
C VAL A 5 9.83 33.15 -1.14
N GLY A 6 10.65 32.44 -1.91
CA GLY A 6 12.08 32.72 -2.06
C GLY A 6 12.79 31.68 -2.93
N PRO A 7 14.03 31.92 -3.38
CA PRO A 7 14.76 31.01 -4.26
C PRO A 7 15.07 29.66 -3.59
N ASN A 8 15.32 28.61 -4.39
CA ASN A 8 15.78 27.33 -3.85
C ASN A 8 17.09 27.53 -3.05
N GLY A 9 17.17 26.92 -1.86
CA GLY A 9 18.30 27.12 -0.94
C GLY A 9 18.18 28.31 0.01
N SER A 10 17.17 29.18 -0.12
CA SER A 10 17.00 30.38 0.73
C SER A 10 16.57 30.12 2.19
N GLY A 11 16.67 28.89 2.69
CA GLY A 11 16.33 28.56 4.08
C GLY A 11 14.84 28.43 4.42
N LYS A 12 13.90 28.52 3.46
CA LYS A 12 12.44 28.41 3.73
C LYS A 12 12.06 27.18 4.54
N SER A 13 12.60 26.01 4.17
CA SER A 13 12.34 24.77 4.91
C SER A 13 12.90 24.80 6.33
N SER A 14 14.03 25.48 6.55
CA SER A 14 14.64 25.64 7.88
C SER A 14 13.78 26.54 8.76
N LEU A 15 13.33 27.69 8.25
CA LEU A 15 12.44 28.59 8.98
C LEU A 15 11.10 27.93 9.33
N LEU A 16 10.48 27.23 8.38
CA LEU A 16 9.23 26.49 8.63
C LEU A 16 9.44 25.37 9.66
N ARG A 17 10.63 24.75 9.69
CA ARG A 17 10.99 23.71 10.66
C ARG A 17 11.15 24.30 12.06
N GLU A 18 11.79 25.46 12.19
CA GLU A 18 11.92 26.18 13.47
C GLU A 18 10.55 26.60 14.01
N LEU A 19 9.68 27.14 13.16
CA LEU A 19 8.31 27.48 13.54
C LEU A 19 7.55 26.24 14.03
N ALA A 20 7.63 25.13 13.30
CA ALA A 20 7.01 23.88 13.72
C ALA A 20 7.58 23.39 15.07
N ALA A 21 8.89 23.47 15.26
CA ALA A 21 9.55 23.10 16.53
C ALA A 21 9.09 23.97 17.70
N HIS A 22 8.93 25.28 17.46
CA HIS A 22 8.55 26.25 18.49
C HIS A 22 7.08 26.08 18.92
N TYR A 23 6.17 25.84 17.97
CA TYR A 23 4.73 25.79 18.25
C TYR A 23 4.19 24.39 18.56
N ARG A 24 4.96 23.30 18.36
CA ARG A 24 4.48 21.92 18.53
C ARG A 24 3.87 21.59 19.89
N HIS A 25 4.28 22.29 20.96
CA HIS A 25 3.77 22.04 22.32
C HIS A 25 2.62 22.97 22.71
N SER A 26 2.40 24.05 21.96
CA SER A 26 1.36 25.04 22.26
C SER A 26 0.17 24.96 21.32
N ARG A 27 0.32 24.31 20.15
CA ARG A 27 -0.72 24.16 19.13
C ARG A 27 -0.57 22.82 18.41
N GLU A 28 -1.67 22.32 17.86
CA GLU A 28 -1.61 21.22 16.91
C GLU A 28 -0.97 21.70 15.61
N VAL A 29 0.24 21.20 15.32
CA VAL A 29 0.99 21.54 14.10
C VAL A 29 0.92 20.37 13.14
N THR A 30 0.44 20.62 11.92
CA THR A 30 0.50 19.68 10.80
C THR A 30 1.49 20.18 9.75
N VAL A 31 2.44 19.34 9.36
CA VAL A 31 3.43 19.62 8.32
C VAL A 31 3.18 18.70 7.13
N VAL A 32 3.03 19.30 5.95
CA VAL A 32 2.89 18.60 4.68
C VAL A 32 4.12 18.91 3.82
N SER A 33 4.86 17.88 3.42
CA SER A 33 6.04 18.00 2.57
C SER A 33 5.91 17.09 1.36
N ASN A 34 5.84 17.70 0.17
CA ASN A 34 5.76 16.97 -1.09
C ASN A 34 7.15 16.54 -1.62
N THR A 35 8.22 16.74 -0.85
CA THR A 35 9.57 16.34 -1.26
C THR A 35 9.92 14.96 -0.69
N PRO A 36 10.57 14.07 -1.48
CA PRO A 36 10.96 12.72 -1.03
C PRO A 36 11.91 12.77 0.18
N HIS A 37 12.73 13.82 0.30
CA HIS A 37 13.49 14.12 1.50
C HIS A 37 12.62 14.89 2.50
N ASP A 38 12.14 14.21 3.53
CA ASP A 38 11.46 14.84 4.65
C ASP A 38 12.46 15.71 5.45
N ARG A 39 12.48 17.02 5.15
CA ARG A 39 13.32 18.01 5.87
C ARG A 39 12.83 18.28 7.31
N PHE A 40 11.74 17.65 7.73
CA PHE A 40 11.13 17.77 9.06
C PHE A 40 11.30 16.49 9.90
N GLN A 41 12.20 15.57 9.50
CA GLN A 41 12.58 14.41 10.32
C GLN A 41 13.12 14.81 11.70
N GLY A 42 12.78 14.05 12.75
CA GLY A 42 13.20 14.31 14.13
C GLY A 42 12.27 15.21 14.95
N LEU A 43 11.24 15.80 14.35
CA LEU A 43 10.18 16.50 15.09
C LEU A 43 9.17 15.50 15.68
N SER A 44 9.20 15.32 17.00
CA SER A 44 8.13 14.70 17.80
C SER A 44 6.96 15.68 17.98
N ASP A 45 5.77 15.17 18.28
CA ASP A 45 4.55 15.95 18.58
C ASP A 45 4.05 16.87 17.45
N VAL A 46 4.35 16.48 16.21
CA VAL A 46 3.86 17.15 14.99
C VAL A 46 3.26 16.09 14.07
N ARG A 47 2.06 16.35 13.54
CA ARG A 47 1.47 15.49 12.51
C ARG A 47 2.21 15.74 11.19
N ARG A 48 2.92 14.72 10.68
CA ARG A 48 3.75 14.84 9.48
C ARG A 48 3.21 13.98 8.34
N ILE A 49 3.03 14.60 7.18
CA ILE A 49 2.67 13.96 5.92
C ILE A 49 3.84 14.22 4.95
N ALA A 50 4.62 13.19 4.64
CA ALA A 50 5.79 13.29 3.78
C ALA A 50 5.92 12.08 2.85
N VAL A 51 6.37 12.33 1.62
CA VAL A 51 6.48 11.35 0.52
C VAL A 51 7.49 10.21 0.80
N GLY A 52 8.36 10.36 1.81
CA GLY A 52 9.49 9.45 2.08
C GLY A 52 9.39 8.51 3.30
N ARG A 53 8.29 8.48 4.06
CA ARG A 53 8.18 7.50 5.17
C ARG A 53 8.09 6.08 4.60
N VAL A 54 8.88 5.14 5.15
CA VAL A 54 8.76 3.70 4.87
C VAL A 54 7.33 3.28 5.25
N GLY A 55 6.50 2.99 4.25
CA GLY A 55 5.04 2.79 4.39
C GLY A 55 4.15 3.83 3.69
N GLN A 56 4.74 4.90 3.13
CA GLN A 56 4.07 5.98 2.39
C GLN A 56 4.59 6.09 0.94
N SER A 57 5.32 5.09 0.43
CA SER A 57 5.67 5.06 -0.98
C SER A 57 4.39 5.04 -1.83
N PRO A 58 4.36 5.68 -3.01
CA PRO A 58 3.19 5.66 -3.89
C PRO A 58 2.65 4.24 -4.12
N ARG A 59 3.53 3.25 -4.29
CA ARG A 59 3.18 1.83 -4.39
C ARG A 59 2.41 1.30 -3.18
N ALA A 60 2.86 1.61 -1.96
CA ALA A 60 2.22 1.16 -0.73
C ALA A 60 0.86 1.84 -0.53
N ILE A 61 0.75 3.13 -0.87
CA ILE A 61 -0.50 3.89 -0.81
C ILE A 61 -1.53 3.30 -1.77
N VAL A 62 -1.15 3.04 -3.03
CA VAL A 62 -2.03 2.42 -4.03
C VAL A 62 -2.50 1.04 -3.56
N LYS A 63 -1.58 0.17 -3.12
CA LYS A 63 -1.95 -1.16 -2.62
C LYS A 63 -2.90 -1.09 -1.42
N GLY A 64 -2.66 -0.16 -0.50
CA GLY A 64 -3.49 0.03 0.68
C GLY A 64 -4.90 0.52 0.31
N ALA A 65 -4.99 1.49 -0.61
CA ALA A 65 -6.26 2.02 -1.09
C ALA A 65 -7.10 0.94 -1.82
N VAL A 66 -6.49 0.19 -2.74
CA VAL A 66 -7.18 -0.92 -3.44
C VAL A 66 -7.52 -2.07 -2.49
N GLY A 67 -6.61 -2.39 -1.57
CA GLY A 67 -6.87 -3.40 -0.55
C GLY A 67 -8.08 -3.02 0.31
N GLN A 68 -8.26 -1.75 0.67
CA GLN A 68 -9.33 -1.32 1.58
C GLN A 68 -10.64 -0.94 0.87
N SER A 69 -10.59 -0.57 -0.42
CA SER A 69 -11.77 -0.15 -1.19
C SER A 69 -12.84 -1.23 -1.36
N VAL A 70 -12.51 -2.48 -1.07
CA VAL A 70 -13.43 -3.62 -1.17
C VAL A 70 -14.43 -3.68 -0.01
N ASP A 71 -14.01 -3.31 1.18
CA ASP A 71 -14.83 -3.41 2.40
C ASP A 71 -15.59 -2.11 2.70
N ALA A 72 -15.08 -0.99 2.21
CA ALA A 72 -15.69 0.33 2.34
C ALA A 72 -15.28 1.22 1.16
N ASP A 73 -16.12 2.18 0.80
CA ASP A 73 -15.80 3.19 -0.21
C ASP A 73 -14.66 4.09 0.30
N ASP A 74 -13.41 3.70 0.00
CA ASP A 74 -12.23 4.41 0.48
C ASP A 74 -12.01 5.65 -0.38
N SER A 75 -12.31 6.82 0.19
CA SER A 75 -12.07 8.12 -0.44
C SER A 75 -10.65 8.29 -1.01
N ARG A 76 -9.63 7.58 -0.46
CA ARG A 76 -8.26 7.62 -0.99
C ARG A 76 -8.15 6.96 -2.36
N PHE A 77 -8.91 5.90 -2.63
CA PHE A 77 -8.91 5.23 -3.93
C PHE A 77 -9.35 6.20 -5.03
N HIS A 78 -10.45 6.92 -4.81
CA HIS A 78 -10.96 7.95 -5.72
C HIS A 78 -10.01 9.16 -5.84
N GLN A 79 -9.41 9.60 -4.74
CA GLN A 79 -8.44 10.71 -4.75
C GLN A 79 -7.20 10.38 -5.58
N ILE A 80 -6.68 9.15 -5.49
CA ILE A 80 -5.54 8.72 -6.30
C ILE A 80 -5.95 8.66 -7.78
N GLY A 81 -7.14 8.14 -8.09
CA GLY A 81 -7.71 8.15 -9.44
C GLY A 81 -7.77 9.55 -10.05
N ALA A 82 -8.38 10.51 -9.33
CA ALA A 82 -8.46 11.90 -9.75
C ALA A 82 -7.08 12.55 -9.94
N THR A 83 -6.09 12.17 -9.11
CA THR A 83 -4.71 12.64 -9.25
C THR A 83 -4.06 12.12 -10.53
N LEU A 84 -4.27 10.85 -10.88
CA LEU A 84 -3.77 10.28 -12.12
C LEU A 84 -4.36 11.00 -13.34
N GLU A 85 -5.68 11.22 -13.33
CA GLU A 85 -6.37 11.94 -14.39
C GLU A 85 -5.86 13.38 -14.52
N TYR A 86 -5.69 14.08 -13.40
CA TYR A 86 -5.09 15.43 -13.38
C TYR A 86 -3.68 15.46 -14.00
N CYS A 87 -2.89 14.40 -13.80
CA CYS A 87 -1.56 14.26 -14.38
C CYS A 87 -1.57 13.76 -15.84
N GLY A 88 -2.73 13.55 -16.46
CA GLY A 88 -2.88 13.06 -17.84
C GLY A 88 -2.72 11.55 -18.00
N TYR A 89 -2.68 10.79 -16.90
CA TYR A 89 -2.70 9.33 -16.92
C TYR A 89 -4.12 8.80 -16.97
N ARG A 90 -4.29 7.55 -17.42
CA ARG A 90 -5.55 6.84 -17.24
C ARG A 90 -5.70 6.51 -15.74
N PRO A 91 -6.89 6.71 -15.14
CA PRO A 91 -7.09 6.48 -13.71
C PRO A 91 -7.29 4.99 -13.41
N ARG A 92 -6.23 4.20 -13.62
CA ARG A 92 -6.19 2.75 -13.40
C ARG A 92 -4.85 2.32 -12.82
N PHE A 93 -4.87 1.21 -12.09
CA PHE A 93 -3.69 0.61 -11.48
C PHE A 93 -3.49 -0.80 -12.04
N GLY A 94 -2.29 -1.09 -12.49
CA GLY A 94 -1.89 -2.44 -12.89
C GLY A 94 -1.13 -3.14 -11.77
N PHE A 95 -1.52 -4.36 -11.42
CA PHE A 95 -0.81 -5.20 -10.47
C PHE A 95 -0.22 -6.41 -11.17
N ARG A 96 1.07 -6.67 -10.93
CA ARG A 96 1.71 -7.93 -11.35
C ARG A 96 2.17 -8.69 -10.12
N ILE A 97 1.76 -9.94 -10.03
CA ILE A 97 2.14 -10.82 -8.93
C ILE A 97 3.38 -11.59 -9.32
N ASP A 98 4.43 -11.51 -8.50
CA ASP A 98 5.66 -12.25 -8.74
C ASP A 98 5.55 -13.62 -8.03
N PRO A 99 5.44 -14.74 -8.77
CA PRO A 99 5.23 -16.05 -8.18
C PRO A 99 6.47 -16.52 -7.40
N ASP A 100 6.24 -17.37 -6.40
CA ASP A 100 7.30 -18.05 -5.65
C ASP A 100 6.98 -19.56 -5.52
N ARG A 101 7.78 -20.32 -4.76
CA ARG A 101 7.73 -21.80 -4.70
C ARG A 101 6.33 -22.39 -4.46
N CYS A 102 5.50 -21.74 -3.65
CA CYS A 102 4.16 -22.21 -3.30
C CYS A 102 3.06 -21.56 -4.14
N TYR A 103 3.41 -20.83 -5.19
CA TYR A 103 2.42 -20.23 -6.09
C TYR A 103 1.53 -21.31 -6.72
N GLY A 104 0.22 -21.05 -6.77
CA GLY A 104 -0.77 -21.98 -7.33
C GLY A 104 -1.09 -23.20 -6.46
N ARG A 105 -0.57 -23.27 -5.23
CA ARG A 105 -0.93 -24.31 -4.25
C ARG A 105 -2.09 -23.86 -3.38
N SER A 106 -2.83 -24.83 -2.82
CA SER A 106 -3.87 -24.51 -1.84
C SER A 106 -3.27 -24.16 -0.48
N LEU A 107 -4.02 -23.40 0.34
CA LEU A 107 -3.58 -23.07 1.69
C LEU A 107 -3.43 -24.33 2.55
N ASP A 108 -4.33 -25.31 2.38
CA ASP A 108 -4.30 -26.58 3.11
C ASP A 108 -3.08 -27.44 2.77
N GLU A 109 -2.66 -27.49 1.49
CA GLU A 109 -1.44 -28.19 1.08
C GLU A 109 -0.19 -27.62 1.76
N VAL A 110 -0.10 -26.28 1.83
CA VAL A 110 1.03 -25.60 2.45
C VAL A 110 0.98 -25.76 3.98
N ARG A 111 -0.21 -25.71 4.57
CA ARG A 111 -0.41 -25.95 6.00
C ARG A 111 0.03 -27.36 6.40
N TYR A 112 -0.39 -28.37 5.63
CA TYR A 112 0.02 -29.76 5.85
C TYR A 112 1.54 -29.97 5.75
N GLU A 113 2.20 -29.34 4.76
CA GLU A 113 3.67 -29.41 4.61
C GLU A 113 4.41 -28.72 5.77
N ILE A 114 3.88 -27.60 6.27
CA ILE A 114 4.45 -26.91 7.44
C ILE A 114 4.25 -27.75 8.70
N ASP A 115 3.04 -28.26 8.94
CA ASP A 115 2.72 -29.04 10.14
C ASP A 115 3.51 -30.36 10.19
N SER A 116 3.70 -31.02 9.04
CA SER A 116 4.55 -32.23 8.93
C SER A 116 6.04 -31.95 9.11
N THR A 117 6.49 -30.71 8.91
CA THR A 117 7.89 -30.29 9.09
C THR A 117 8.13 -29.64 10.47
N GLN A 118 7.08 -29.17 11.17
CA GLN A 118 7.16 -28.33 12.37
C GLN A 118 6.84 -29.02 13.71
N GLU A 119 7.39 -30.21 13.99
CA GLU A 119 7.56 -30.63 15.41
C GLU A 119 8.54 -29.71 16.18
N ARG A 120 9.22 -28.77 15.51
CA ARG A 120 10.24 -27.92 16.14
C ARG A 120 10.14 -26.46 15.66
N ARG A 121 9.47 -25.62 16.48
CA ARG A 121 9.54 -24.14 16.50
C ARG A 121 8.76 -23.35 15.41
N GLY A 122 7.47 -23.12 15.64
CA GLY A 122 6.91 -21.75 15.52
C GLY A 122 5.73 -21.50 14.57
N LYS A 123 4.71 -20.82 15.12
CA LYS A 123 3.58 -20.09 14.52
C LYS A 123 2.92 -20.76 13.29
N GLY A 124 1.84 -21.49 13.55
CA GLY A 124 0.91 -21.94 12.53
C GLY A 124 0.35 -20.79 11.70
N ILE A 125 -0.26 -21.13 10.56
CA ILE A 125 -0.91 -20.17 9.68
C ILE A 125 -2.17 -19.64 10.38
N GLU A 126 -2.11 -18.42 10.91
CA GLU A 126 -3.26 -17.68 11.42
C GLU A 126 -3.93 -16.91 10.27
N ASP A 127 -5.18 -17.26 9.94
CA ASP A 127 -6.02 -16.53 8.98
C ASP A 127 -7.37 -16.13 9.62
N PRO A 128 -7.40 -15.12 10.51
CA PRO A 128 -8.62 -14.74 11.22
C PRO A 128 -9.67 -14.10 10.31
N SER A 129 -9.28 -13.51 9.20
CA SER A 129 -10.18 -12.83 8.25
C SER A 129 -10.64 -13.73 7.10
N GLY A 130 -9.99 -14.87 6.87
CA GLY A 130 -10.21 -15.69 5.67
C GLY A 130 -9.59 -15.08 4.41
N ASP A 131 -8.87 -13.96 4.52
CA ASP A 131 -8.27 -13.27 3.38
C ASP A 131 -7.10 -14.06 2.81
N LEU A 132 -6.37 -14.82 3.65
CA LEU A 132 -5.25 -15.62 3.17
C LEU A 132 -5.74 -16.82 2.34
N ALA A 133 -6.83 -17.48 2.76
CA ALA A 133 -7.47 -18.54 1.99
C ALA A 133 -7.99 -18.03 0.64
N ARG A 134 -8.74 -16.91 0.65
CA ARG A 134 -9.23 -16.27 -0.59
C ARG A 134 -8.09 -15.86 -1.51
N ALA A 135 -7.01 -15.30 -0.95
CA ALA A 135 -5.84 -14.95 -1.73
C ALA A 135 -5.17 -16.18 -2.35
N ALA A 136 -5.01 -17.28 -1.59
CA ALA A 136 -4.44 -18.52 -2.12
C ALA A 136 -5.31 -19.09 -3.25
N ASP A 137 -6.63 -19.13 -3.09
CA ASP A 137 -7.55 -19.59 -4.14
C ASP A 137 -7.50 -18.74 -5.40
N TYR A 138 -7.41 -17.41 -5.24
CA TYR A 138 -7.19 -16.51 -6.38
C TYR A 138 -5.87 -16.81 -7.11
N LEU A 139 -4.77 -17.02 -6.37
CA LEU A 139 -3.47 -17.33 -6.95
C LEU A 139 -3.44 -18.67 -7.70
N ARG A 140 -4.37 -19.60 -7.41
CA ARG A 140 -4.49 -20.89 -8.14
C ARG A 140 -5.03 -20.73 -9.54
N SER A 141 -5.98 -19.83 -9.74
CA SER A 141 -6.60 -19.58 -11.05
C SER A 141 -5.93 -18.44 -11.82
N HIS A 142 -5.08 -17.64 -11.16
CA HIS A 142 -4.42 -16.49 -11.77
C HIS A 142 -3.17 -16.87 -12.58
N ASP A 143 -3.11 -16.41 -13.84
CA ASP A 143 -1.91 -16.45 -14.64
C ASP A 143 -0.90 -15.37 -14.17
N SER A 144 0.25 -15.83 -13.66
CA SER A 144 1.33 -14.97 -13.19
C SER A 144 1.93 -14.02 -14.25
N GLY A 145 1.69 -14.29 -15.54
CA GLY A 145 2.09 -13.41 -16.64
C GLY A 145 1.15 -12.22 -16.87
N GLU A 146 -0.07 -12.27 -16.34
CA GLU A 146 -1.11 -11.27 -16.60
C GLU A 146 -0.99 -10.07 -15.64
N PHE A 147 -1.34 -8.89 -16.15
CA PHE A 147 -1.55 -7.71 -15.31
C PHE A 147 -3.00 -7.65 -14.86
N VAL A 148 -3.20 -7.52 -13.55
CA VAL A 148 -4.52 -7.26 -12.97
C VAL A 148 -4.74 -5.76 -12.97
N TRP A 149 -5.58 -5.28 -13.89
CA TRP A 149 -5.95 -3.87 -13.98
C TRP A 149 -7.17 -3.56 -13.13
N VAL A 150 -7.08 -2.50 -12.33
CA VAL A 150 -8.14 -1.96 -11.48
C VAL A 150 -8.37 -0.50 -11.88
N GLU A 151 -9.52 -0.18 -12.46
CA GLU A 151 -9.88 1.20 -12.81
C GLU A 151 -10.61 1.87 -11.64
N THR A 152 -10.40 3.18 -11.45
CA THR A 152 -11.04 3.91 -10.34
C THR A 152 -12.42 4.46 -10.69
N GLY A 153 -12.78 4.51 -11.97
CA GLY A 153 -13.99 5.19 -12.46
C GLY A 153 -15.04 4.27 -13.10
N GLY A 154 -14.82 2.95 -13.15
CA GLY A 154 -15.65 2.04 -13.93
C GLY A 154 -16.79 1.33 -13.18
N LYS A 155 -17.68 0.72 -13.97
CA LYS A 155 -18.92 0.05 -13.53
C LYS A 155 -18.65 -1.19 -12.65
N ALA A 156 -19.70 -1.71 -12.03
CA ALA A 156 -19.70 -2.83 -11.07
C ALA A 156 -18.89 -4.10 -11.45
N TYR A 157 -18.58 -4.33 -12.72
CA TYR A 157 -17.76 -5.46 -13.18
C TYR A 157 -16.26 -5.28 -12.88
N GLU A 158 -15.78 -4.04 -12.86
CA GLU A 158 -14.36 -3.72 -12.55
C GLU A 158 -14.11 -3.67 -11.05
N HIS A 159 -15.17 -3.40 -10.27
CA HIS A 159 -15.20 -3.71 -8.84
C HIS A 159 -14.94 -5.20 -8.55
N SER A 160 -15.29 -6.12 -9.47
CA SER A 160 -14.99 -7.55 -9.29
C SER A 160 -13.49 -7.84 -9.30
N ARG A 161 -12.73 -7.28 -10.26
CA ARG A 161 -11.27 -7.50 -10.33
C ARG A 161 -10.52 -6.87 -9.16
N GLY A 162 -10.97 -5.69 -8.72
CA GLY A 162 -10.48 -5.08 -7.47
C GLY A 162 -10.77 -5.94 -6.23
N ARG A 163 -11.94 -6.58 -6.18
CA ARG A 163 -12.32 -7.53 -5.12
C ARG A 163 -11.45 -8.78 -5.08
N ASP A 164 -11.10 -9.31 -6.24
CA ASP A 164 -10.32 -10.54 -6.33
C ASP A 164 -8.85 -10.33 -5.90
N ILE A 165 -8.27 -9.17 -6.25
CA ILE A 165 -6.87 -8.85 -5.90
C ILE A 165 -6.70 -8.31 -4.47
N ALA A 166 -7.74 -7.72 -3.87
CA ALA A 166 -7.64 -7.07 -2.56
C ALA A 166 -7.16 -7.99 -1.42
N PRO A 167 -7.64 -9.24 -1.27
CA PRO A 167 -7.11 -10.18 -0.28
C PRO A 167 -5.59 -10.41 -0.45
N VAL A 168 -5.12 -10.51 -1.70
CA VAL A 168 -3.68 -10.64 -2.01
C VAL A 168 -2.90 -9.42 -1.53
N LEU A 169 -3.43 -8.21 -1.73
CA LEU A 169 -2.78 -6.96 -1.31
C LEU A 169 -2.74 -6.82 0.21
N ARG A 170 -3.80 -7.19 0.92
CA ARG A 170 -3.87 -7.16 2.39
C ARG A 170 -2.92 -8.17 3.02
N CYS A 171 -2.87 -9.38 2.46
CA CYS A 171 -2.08 -10.50 2.98
C CYS A 171 -0.70 -10.63 2.32
N GLU A 172 -0.23 -9.66 1.53
CA GLU A 172 1.05 -9.75 0.79
C GLU A 172 2.22 -10.16 1.71
N ARG A 173 2.26 -9.65 2.94
CA ARG A 173 3.31 -10.00 3.91
C ARG A 173 3.24 -11.48 4.33
N GLN A 174 2.05 -12.00 4.59
CA GLN A 174 1.84 -13.41 4.96
C GLN A 174 2.10 -14.34 3.77
N LEU A 175 1.61 -13.98 2.58
CA LEU A 175 1.86 -14.74 1.35
C LEU A 175 3.37 -14.83 1.04
N ARG A 176 4.13 -13.75 1.31
CA ARG A 176 5.59 -13.76 1.20
C ARG A 176 6.26 -14.64 2.25
N SER A 177 5.81 -14.61 3.51
CA SER A 177 6.39 -15.46 4.56
C SER A 177 6.18 -16.95 4.28
N HIS A 178 5.04 -17.31 3.69
CA HIS A 178 4.72 -18.68 3.29
C HIS A 178 5.14 -19.02 1.84
N ARG A 179 5.91 -18.14 1.19
CA ARG A 179 6.49 -18.35 -0.15
C ARG A 179 5.47 -18.62 -1.27
N PHE A 180 4.26 -18.06 -1.16
CA PHE A 180 3.31 -18.05 -2.27
C PHE A 180 3.73 -17.06 -3.36
N ILE A 181 4.21 -15.88 -2.94
CA ILE A 181 4.64 -14.80 -3.85
C ILE A 181 5.93 -14.16 -3.33
N ARG A 182 6.72 -13.58 -4.23
CA ARG A 182 7.88 -12.74 -3.87
C ARG A 182 7.45 -11.32 -3.52
N GLY A 183 6.37 -10.85 -4.16
CA GLY A 183 5.71 -9.58 -3.91
C GLY A 183 4.78 -9.18 -5.06
N VAL A 184 4.11 -8.05 -4.92
CA VAL A 184 3.17 -7.51 -5.92
C VAL A 184 3.68 -6.18 -6.47
N ARG A 185 4.00 -6.09 -7.75
CA ARG A 185 4.45 -4.84 -8.40
C ARG A 185 3.25 -4.00 -8.85
N VAL A 186 3.40 -2.68 -8.83
CA VAL A 186 2.34 -1.70 -9.18
C VAL A 186 2.79 -0.89 -10.39
N TYR A 187 1.85 -0.69 -11.32
CA TYR A 187 1.98 0.00 -12.59
C TYR A 187 0.84 1.00 -12.75
N LEU A 188 1.07 2.08 -13.51
CA LEU A 188 0.11 3.13 -13.85
C LEU A 188 -0.13 3.12 -15.36
#